data_AF-R0J736-F1
#
_entry.id   AF-R0J736-F1
#
_cell.length_a   1.000
_cell.length_b   1.000
_cell.length_c   1.000
_cell.angle_alpha   90.00
_cell.angle_beta   90.00
_cell.angle_gamma   90.00
#
_symmetry.space_group_name_H-M   'P 1'
#
loop_
_entity.id
_entity.type
_entity.pdbx_description
1 polymer ?
#
loop_
_entity_poly.entity_id
_entity_poly.type
_entity_poly.pdbx_seq_one_letter_code
_entity_poly.pdbx_strand_id
1 'polypeptide(L)' 'QGDSGGPLICKNVMRGITSFGKKNKCGAIGAPGVYTRLTKQYIQWIKKTIGGDL' A
#
# COMPACT_ATOMS: atom_id res chain seq x y z
N GLN A 1 11.53 11.20 0.47
CA GLN A 1 10.22 11.11 -0.21
C GLN A 1 10.48 10.50 -1.58
N GLY A 2 9.67 9.53 -2.01
CA GLY A 2 9.92 8.73 -3.21
C GLY A 2 9.38 7.29 -3.10
N ASP A 3 9.11 6.82 -1.88
CA ASP A 3 8.63 5.45 -1.63
C ASP A 3 7.14 5.24 -1.95
N SER A 4 6.38 6.31 -2.19
CA SER A 4 4.94 6.24 -2.50
C SER A 4 4.69 5.38 -3.73
N GLY A 5 3.73 4.47 -3.63
CA GLY A 5 3.47 3.44 -4.66
C GLY A 5 4.25 2.13 -4.46
N GLY A 6 5.29 2.11 -3.62
CA GLY A 6 6.05 0.90 -3.30
C GLY A 6 5.25 -0.14 -2.49
N PRO A 7 5.62 -1.44 -2.56
CA PRO A 7 4.91 -2.50 -1.86
C PRO A 7 5.29 -2.60 -0.37
N LEU A 8 4.29 -2.82 0.49
CA LEU A 8 4.49 -3.32 1.84
C LEU A 8 4.38 -4.84 1.84
N ILE A 9 5.50 -5.51 2.08
CA ILE A 9 5.57 -6.98 2.19
C ILE A 9 5.55 -7.40 3.66
N CYS A 10 4.62 -8.29 4.02
CA CYS A 10 4.58 -8.91 5.34
C CYS A 10 4.45 -10.42 5.19
N LYS A 11 5.39 -11.18 5.78
CA LYS A 11 5.47 -12.65 5.64
C LYS A 11 5.43 -13.08 4.15
N ASN A 12 6.26 -12.44 3.32
CA ASN A 12 6.35 -12.66 1.86
C ASN A 12 5.05 -12.43 1.06
N VAL A 13 4.06 -11.75 1.62
CA VAL A 13 2.83 -11.37 0.93
C VAL A 13 2.72 -9.85 0.85
N MET A 14 2.39 -9.31 -0.32
CA MET A 14 2.06 -7.90 -0.48
C MET A 14 0.75 -7.59 0.25
N ARG A 15 0.82 -6.77 1.30
CA ARG A 15 -0.35 -6.40 2.13
C ARG A 15 -0.84 -4.99 1.88
N GLY A 16 0.02 -4.13 1.35
CA GLY A 16 -0.36 -2.75 1.09
C GLY A 16 0.58 -2.02 0.14
N ILE A 17 0.23 -0.78 -0.13
CA ILE A 17 0.96 0.14 -0.99
C ILE A 17 1.31 1.38 -0.16
N THR A 18 2.57 1.83 -0.20
CA THR A 18 3.01 3.03 0.52
C THR A 18 2.19 4.24 0.06
N SER A 19 1.54 4.91 1.01
CA SER A 19 0.71 6.08 0.73
C SER A 19 1.38 7.36 1.23
N PHE A 20 1.37 7.58 2.55
CA PHE A 20 1.93 8.79 3.16
C PHE A 20 2.49 8.52 4.56
N GLY A 21 3.16 9.53 5.11
CA GLY A 21 3.55 9.59 6.51
C GLY A 21 3.47 11.03 6.99
N LYS A 22 4.16 11.37 8.07
CA LYS A 22 4.22 12.75 8.56
C LYS A 22 4.76 13.70 7.48
N LYS A 23 4.12 14.85 7.30
CA LYS A 23 4.55 15.87 6.33
C LYS A 23 6.00 16.28 6.61
N ASN A 24 6.82 16.32 5.56
CA ASN A 24 8.24 16.69 5.57
C ASN A 24 9.13 15.90 6.54
N LYS A 25 8.66 14.77 7.10
CA LYS A 25 9.44 13.91 8.01
C LYS A 25 9.09 12.43 7.82
N CYS A 26 10.09 11.61 7.47
CA CYS A 26 9.98 10.15 7.48
C CYS A 26 10.57 9.60 8.78
N GLY A 27 10.04 8.47 9.29
CA GLY A 27 10.61 7.79 10.47
C GLY A 27 10.44 8.51 11.81
N ALA A 28 9.55 9.49 11.92
CA ALA A 28 9.32 10.21 13.17
C ALA A 28 8.60 9.32 14.21
N ILE A 29 9.10 9.31 15.45
CA ILE A 29 8.48 8.60 16.57
C ILE A 29 7.03 9.07 16.75
N GLY A 30 6.11 8.12 16.95
CA GLY A 30 4.68 8.38 17.10
C GLY A 30 3.95 8.75 15.80
N ALA A 31 4.62 8.75 14.65
CA ALA A 31 4.02 9.03 13.35
C ALA A 31 4.34 7.90 12.34
N PRO A 32 3.57 6.80 12.38
CA PRO A 32 3.81 5.66 11.50
C PRO A 32 3.57 6.00 10.04
N GLY A 33 4.16 5.19 9.15
CA GLY A 33 3.80 5.18 7.74
C GLY A 33 2.39 4.62 7.56
N VAL A 34 1.62 5.23 6.67
CA VAL A 34 0.27 4.80 6.30
C VAL A 34 0.32 4.15 4.92
N TYR A 35 -0.32 2.99 4.82
CA TYR A 35 -0.34 2.15 3.63
C TYR A 35 -1.78 1.89 3.21
N THR A 36 -2.05 1.94 1.90
CA THR A 36 -3.31 1.46 1.35
C THR A 36 -3.39 -0.05 1.55
N ARG A 37 -4.32 -0.52 2.38
CA ARG A 37 -4.50 -1.95 2.64
C ARG A 37 -5.13 -2.64 1.43
N LEU A 38 -4.52 -3.73 0.96
CA LEU A 38 -5.10 -4.57 -0.10
C LEU A 38 -6.26 -5.41 0.44
N THR A 39 -7.45 -4.80 0.50
CA THR A 39 -8.71 -5.47 0.86
C THR A 39 -9.24 -6.31 -0.30
N LYS A 40 -10.23 -7.17 -0.02
CA LYS A 40 -10.92 -7.94 -1.06
C LYS A 40 -11.49 -7.05 -2.18
N GLN A 41 -12.06 -5.90 -1.81
CA GLN A 41 -12.62 -4.93 -2.75
C GLN A 41 -11.55 -4.37 -3.69
N TYR A 42 -10.38 -3.97 -3.16
CA TYR A 42 -9.29 -3.48 -3.99
C TYR A 42 -8.69 -4.56 -4.89
N ILE A 43 -8.56 -5.80 -4.39
CA ILE A 43 -8.10 -6.92 -5.21
C ILE A 43 -9.09 -7.22 -6.34
N GLN A 44 -10.40 -7.18 -6.08
CA GLN A 44 -11.42 -7.35 -7.12
C GLN A 44 -11.37 -6.22 -8.16
N TRP A 45 -11.18 -4.98 -7.72
CA TRP A 45 -10.99 -3.84 -8.63
C TRP A 45 -9.75 -4.02 -9.50
N ILE A 46 -8.59 -4.37 -8.93
CA ILE A 46 -7.35 -4.63 -9.68
C ILE A 46 -7.57 -5.72 -10.73
N LYS A 47 -8.16 -6.86 -10.34
CA LYS A 47 -8.46 -7.97 -11.26
C LYS A 47 -9.37 -7.56 -12.41
N LYS A 48 -10.45 -6.83 -12.10
CA LYS A 48 -11.38 -6.29 -13.11
C LYS A 48 -10.65 -5.34 -14.07
N THR A 49 -9.79 -4.47 -13.56
CA THR A 49 -9.07 -3.48 -14.37
C THR A 49 -8.06 -4.12 -15.32
N ILE A 50 -7.36 -5.18 -14.90
CA ILE A 50 -6.42 -5.90 -15.77
C ILE A 50 -7.11 -6.84 -16.77
N GLY A 51 -8.44 -7.01 -16.69
CA GLY A 51 -9.18 -7.97 -17.49
C GLY A 51 -8.90 -9.43 -17.11
N GLY A 52 -8.44 -9.67 -15.87
CA GLY A 52 -8.25 -11.02 -15.34
C GLY A 52 -9.61 -11.56 -14.92
N ASP A 53 -10.10 -12.55 -15.66
CA ASP A 53 -11.42 -13.15 -15.49
C ASP A 53 -11.72 -13.55 -14.03
N LEU A 54 -12.99 -13.38 -13.63
CA LEU A 54 -13.56 -13.80 -12.35
C LEU A 54 -13.79 -15.31 -12.32
#